data_AF-A0A956EPJ4-F1
#
_entry.id   AF-A0A956EPJ4-F1
#
_cell.length_a   1.000
_cell.length_b   1.000
_cell.length_c   1.000
_cell.angle_alpha   90.00
_cell.angle_beta   90.00
_cell.angle_gamma   90.00
#
_symmetry.space_group_name_H-M   'P 1'
#
loop_
_entity.id
_entity.type
_entity.pdbx_description
1 polymer ?
#
loop_
_entity_poly.entity_id
_entity_poly.type
_entity_poly.pdbx_seq_one_letter_code
_entity_poly.pdbx_strand_id
1 'polypeptide(L)'
;MRRSLKKLFALITFGLCAAAATSGCADNESQLFIVGVAIPDGECLVTPDEGTAIYLGGVMDVAFTNTYTGTLLVGNQVTQRGSREETKTETSRIAIRGAEVQIFTPQQQLINEYTVAATGFANQAPNGDAAYGVASVTLIDGATGSTLAGQVAGGGTTGVVVEVRVFGDTLGGSEITSAKLTYPITVCEGCLFTCPPEDPNLPIPCSIGNDQPVDCGACANPLDPNFCDAALAASMRGN
;
A
#
# COMPACT_ATOMS: atom_id res chain seq x y z
N MET A 1 3.94 56.15 67.48
CA MET A 1 5.15 55.61 68.12
C MET A 1 5.38 54.18 67.65
N ARG A 2 6.48 53.95 66.92
CA ARG A 2 7.31 52.72 66.83
C ARG A 2 6.68 51.32 66.74
N ARG A 3 7.23 50.55 65.78
CA ARG A 3 7.28 49.07 65.57
C ARG A 3 6.35 48.59 64.43
N SER A 4 6.79 47.93 63.36
CA SER A 4 8.05 47.26 63.06
C SER A 4 8.34 47.25 61.56
N LEU A 5 9.35 48.03 61.20
CA LEU A 5 10.10 48.03 59.96
C LEU A 5 11.16 46.92 60.07
N LYS A 6 10.96 45.75 59.44
CA LYS A 6 11.96 44.65 59.26
C LYS A 6 11.32 43.42 58.60
N LYS A 7 10.88 43.52 57.34
CA LYS A 7 10.76 42.38 56.39
C LYS A 7 11.00 42.92 54.98
N LEU A 8 12.21 43.44 54.79
CA LEU A 8 12.82 43.77 53.51
C LEU A 8 13.79 42.61 53.21
N PHE A 9 13.88 42.23 51.93
CA PHE A 9 14.91 41.36 51.33
C PHE A 9 14.90 39.87 51.69
N ALA A 10 14.17 39.07 50.89
CA ALA A 10 14.66 37.77 50.41
C ALA A 10 13.78 37.27 49.25
N LEU A 11 14.41 36.82 48.16
CA LEU A 11 13.83 36.11 47.01
C LEU A 11 13.16 36.95 45.91
N ILE A 12 13.90 37.93 45.44
CA ILE A 12 14.15 38.04 43.99
C ILE A 12 15.21 36.96 43.69
N THR A 13 15.10 36.22 42.57
CA THR A 13 16.05 35.21 42.00
C THR A 13 15.69 33.73 42.22
N PHE A 14 14.86 33.18 41.31
CA PHE A 14 14.90 31.82 40.73
C PHE A 14 13.87 31.86 39.59
N GLY A 15 14.24 32.31 38.38
CA GLY A 15 15.00 31.51 37.42
C GLY A 15 13.99 30.72 36.59
N LEU A 16 13.40 31.29 35.54
CA LEU A 16 13.98 31.25 34.18
C LEU A 16 14.48 29.86 33.77
N CYS A 17 13.66 28.83 33.91
CA CYS A 17 13.77 27.48 33.32
C CYS A 17 12.39 26.82 33.54
N ALA A 18 11.67 26.24 32.60
CA ALA A 18 11.98 25.79 31.27
C ALA A 18 10.66 25.86 30.49
N ALA A 19 10.53 26.83 29.58
CA ALA A 19 9.79 26.53 28.36
C ALA A 19 10.74 25.61 27.60
N ALA A 20 10.69 24.31 27.94
CA ALA A 20 11.15 23.29 27.02
C ALA A 20 10.26 23.50 25.79
N ALA A 21 10.76 24.28 24.85
CA ALA A 21 10.40 24.14 23.47
C ALA A 21 10.69 22.67 23.17
N THR A 22 9.67 21.84 23.37
CA THR A 22 9.52 20.63 22.59
C THR A 22 9.46 21.15 21.17
N SER A 23 10.64 21.36 20.57
CA SER A 23 10.81 21.27 19.14
C SER A 23 10.30 19.88 18.84
N GLY A 24 8.99 19.77 18.62
CA GLY A 24 8.35 18.54 18.20
C GLY A 24 9.17 18.11 17.00
N CYS A 25 9.81 16.96 17.12
CA CYS A 25 10.35 16.26 15.98
C CYS A 25 9.16 16.18 15.01
N ALA A 26 9.19 17.02 13.96
CA ALA A 26 8.21 16.91 12.90
C ALA A 26 8.48 15.54 12.30
N ASP A 27 7.60 14.59 12.59
CA ASP A 27 7.70 13.24 12.06
C ASP A 27 7.87 13.34 10.55
N ASN A 28 8.95 12.76 10.04
CA ASN A 28 9.32 12.82 8.62
C ASN A 28 8.42 11.94 7.73
N GLU A 29 7.16 11.72 8.12
CA GLU A 29 6.17 10.94 7.37
C GLU A 29 5.81 11.59 6.02
N SER A 30 6.25 12.82 5.78
CA SER A 30 5.85 13.60 4.60
C SER A 30 6.75 13.44 3.37
N GLN A 31 7.81 12.63 3.42
CA GLN A 31 8.79 12.55 2.31
C GLN A 31 8.58 11.35 1.38
N LEU A 32 7.90 10.30 1.87
CA LEU A 32 7.52 9.11 1.11
C LEU A 32 6.00 8.97 1.15
N PHE A 33 5.37 8.78 0.00
CA PHE A 33 3.92 8.64 -0.08
C PHE A 33 3.53 7.61 -1.14
N ILE A 34 2.36 7.01 -0.96
CA ILE A 34 1.79 6.07 -1.91
C ILE A 34 0.74 6.82 -2.72
N VAL A 35 0.85 6.80 -4.05
CA VAL A 35 -0.11 7.42 -4.96
C VAL A 35 -1.36 6.55 -5.10
N GLY A 36 -1.17 5.24 -5.24
CA GLY A 36 -2.25 4.26 -5.42
C GLY A 36 -1.71 2.91 -5.87
N VAL A 37 -2.62 2.00 -6.24
CA VAL A 37 -2.29 0.71 -6.85
C VAL A 37 -2.22 0.91 -8.36
N ALA A 38 -1.05 0.72 -8.96
CA ALA A 38 -0.82 0.94 -10.38
C ALA A 38 -1.43 -0.18 -11.24
N ILE A 39 -1.96 0.21 -12.40
CA ILE A 39 -2.47 -0.70 -13.42
C ILE A 39 -1.29 -1.15 -14.30
N PRO A 40 -1.01 -2.47 -14.41
CA PRO A 40 0.01 -2.96 -15.33
C PRO A 40 -0.43 -2.79 -16.79
N ASP A 41 0.55 -2.66 -17.68
CA ASP A 41 0.31 -2.68 -19.13
C ASP A 41 0.05 -4.09 -19.67
N GLY A 42 -0.11 -4.22 -21.00
CA GLY A 42 -0.33 -5.51 -21.65
C GLY A 42 0.84 -6.49 -21.57
N GLU A 43 2.03 -6.03 -21.14
CA GLU A 43 3.21 -6.88 -20.88
C GLU A 43 3.35 -7.21 -19.38
N CYS A 44 2.37 -6.81 -18.56
CA CYS A 44 2.37 -6.99 -17.11
C CYS A 44 3.48 -6.24 -16.40
N LEU A 45 3.88 -5.10 -16.97
CA LEU A 45 4.85 -4.20 -16.40
C LEU A 45 4.16 -2.92 -15.91
N VAL A 46 4.72 -2.33 -14.86
CA VAL A 46 4.31 -1.01 -14.37
C VAL A 46 5.44 -0.04 -14.63
N THR A 47 5.16 0.99 -15.42
CA THR A 47 6.07 2.13 -15.57
C THR A 47 5.86 3.08 -14.40
N PRO A 48 6.88 3.40 -13.59
CA PRO A 48 6.76 4.27 -12.42
C PRO A 48 6.90 5.74 -12.81
N ASP A 49 5.80 6.38 -13.22
CA ASP A 49 5.76 7.79 -13.59
C ASP A 49 4.53 8.51 -13.00
N GLU A 50 4.43 9.83 -13.19
CA GLU A 50 3.32 10.63 -12.66
C GLU A 50 1.98 10.35 -13.37
N GLY A 51 2.04 9.92 -14.63
CA GLY A 51 0.89 9.60 -15.48
C GLY A 51 0.44 8.15 -15.39
N THR A 52 1.12 7.30 -14.61
CA THR A 52 0.75 5.90 -14.41
C THR A 52 -0.69 5.80 -13.93
N ALA A 53 -1.51 5.06 -14.68
CA ALA A 53 -2.90 4.81 -14.29
C ALA A 53 -2.95 4.00 -12.99
N ILE A 54 -3.92 4.33 -12.14
CA ILE A 54 -4.13 3.67 -10.86
C ILE A 54 -5.54 3.12 -10.76
N TYR A 55 -5.69 2.01 -10.05
CA TYR A 55 -6.98 1.57 -9.53
C TYR A 55 -7.38 2.44 -8.33
N LEU A 56 -8.66 2.81 -8.25
CA LEU A 56 -9.24 3.51 -7.10
C LEU A 56 -9.82 2.53 -6.06
N GLY A 57 -9.90 1.26 -6.41
CA GLY A 57 -10.36 0.16 -5.61
C GLY A 57 -10.13 -1.14 -6.37
N GLY A 58 -10.04 -2.24 -5.63
CA GLY A 58 -9.74 -3.55 -6.18
C GLY A 58 -10.94 -4.49 -6.23
N VAL A 59 -10.80 -5.56 -7.00
CA VAL A 59 -11.70 -6.72 -7.01
C VAL A 59 -10.86 -7.98 -6.84
N MET A 60 -11.18 -8.81 -5.84
CA MET A 60 -10.57 -10.13 -5.63
C MET A 60 -11.62 -11.22 -5.83
N ASP A 61 -11.37 -12.12 -6.77
CA ASP A 61 -12.24 -13.26 -7.05
C ASP A 61 -11.70 -14.53 -6.41
N VAL A 62 -12.40 -14.99 -5.37
CA VAL A 62 -12.01 -16.17 -4.58
C VAL A 62 -12.13 -17.48 -5.33
N ALA A 63 -12.80 -17.49 -6.49
CA ALA A 63 -12.83 -18.66 -7.35
C ALA A 63 -11.46 -18.93 -8.00
N PHE A 64 -10.60 -17.91 -8.10
CA PHE A 64 -9.30 -17.99 -8.75
C PHE A 64 -8.12 -17.81 -7.79
N THR A 65 -8.26 -16.98 -6.76
CA THR A 65 -7.15 -16.66 -5.85
C THR A 65 -7.64 -16.40 -4.43
N ASN A 66 -6.80 -16.72 -3.45
CA ASN A 66 -7.01 -16.32 -2.05
C ASN A 66 -6.10 -15.16 -1.64
N THR A 67 -5.37 -14.56 -2.58
CA THR A 67 -4.43 -13.48 -2.31
C THR A 67 -4.64 -12.33 -3.27
N TYR A 68 -4.71 -11.12 -2.73
CA TYR A 68 -4.69 -9.90 -3.52
C TYR A 68 -3.32 -9.24 -3.41
N THR A 69 -2.61 -9.14 -4.54
CA THR A 69 -1.31 -8.48 -4.64
C THR A 69 -1.45 -7.25 -5.51
N GLY A 70 -1.12 -6.09 -4.95
CA GLY A 70 -1.12 -4.81 -5.66
C GLY A 70 0.29 -4.31 -5.89
N THR A 71 0.54 -3.70 -7.05
CA THR A 71 1.76 -2.94 -7.31
C THR A 71 1.53 -1.49 -6.92
N LEU A 72 2.08 -1.06 -5.78
CA LEU A 72 1.93 0.30 -5.28
C LEU A 72 2.84 1.24 -6.06
N LEU A 73 2.28 2.35 -6.55
CA LEU A 73 3.05 3.48 -7.07
C LEU A 73 3.45 4.37 -5.90
N VAL A 74 4.76 4.53 -5.68
CA VAL A 74 5.33 5.20 -4.52
C VAL A 74 6.10 6.43 -4.97
N GLY A 75 5.73 7.60 -4.46
CA GLY A 75 6.40 8.87 -4.71
C GLY A 75 7.41 9.21 -3.61
N ASN A 76 8.55 9.75 -4.00
CA ASN A 76 9.62 10.20 -3.12
C ASN A 76 9.93 11.68 -3.38
N GLN A 77 9.75 12.51 -2.33
CA GLN A 77 10.05 13.94 -2.30
C GLN A 77 11.11 14.28 -1.23
N VAL A 78 11.97 13.33 -0.86
CA VAL A 78 13.12 13.61 0.00
C VAL A 78 13.99 14.65 -0.69
N THR A 79 14.01 15.88 -0.17
CA THR A 79 14.93 16.92 -0.64
C THR A 79 16.33 16.61 -0.13
N GLN A 80 17.34 16.76 -0.99
CA GLN A 80 18.72 16.50 -0.61
C GLN A 80 19.18 17.57 0.37
N ARG A 81 19.28 17.23 1.66
CA ARG A 81 19.84 18.11 2.68
C ARG A 81 21.34 17.97 2.71
N GLY A 82 22.01 18.61 1.75
CA GLY A 82 23.47 18.74 1.81
C GLY A 82 23.87 19.76 2.88
N SER A 83 24.48 19.30 3.99
CA SER A 83 25.25 20.19 4.85
C SER A 83 26.52 20.60 4.12
N ARG A 84 26.83 21.90 4.03
CA ARG A 84 28.09 22.37 3.42
C ARG A 84 29.33 21.92 4.20
N GLU A 85 29.16 21.45 5.43
CA GLU A 85 30.25 21.09 6.34
C GLU A 85 30.53 19.57 6.35
N GLU A 86 29.57 18.73 5.92
CA GLU A 86 29.77 17.30 5.71
C GLU A 86 29.61 16.96 4.23
N THR A 87 30.73 16.69 3.54
CA THR A 87 30.79 16.22 2.15
C THR A 87 30.28 14.79 1.97
N LYS A 88 29.24 14.40 2.71
CA LYS A 88 28.50 13.16 2.48
C LYS A 88 27.28 13.53 1.64
N THR A 89 27.37 13.26 0.35
CA THR A 89 26.22 13.33 -0.55
C THR A 89 25.25 12.22 -0.14
N GLU A 90 24.30 12.52 0.74
CA GLU A 90 23.19 11.62 0.99
C GLU A 90 22.46 11.40 -0.34
N THR A 91 22.41 10.16 -0.78
CA THR A 91 21.66 9.79 -1.98
C THR A 91 20.22 9.60 -1.56
N SER A 92 19.34 10.49 -2.01
CA SER A 92 17.91 10.52 -1.68
C SER A 92 17.11 9.37 -2.30
N ARG A 93 17.74 8.22 -2.57
CA ARG A 93 17.07 7.02 -3.05
C ARG A 93 16.61 6.20 -1.85
N ILE A 94 15.38 5.73 -1.92
CA ILE A 94 14.79 4.89 -0.89
C ILE A 94 14.70 3.47 -1.43
N ALA A 95 15.27 2.52 -0.70
CA ALA A 95 15.10 1.10 -0.92
C ALA A 95 13.94 0.61 -0.06
N ILE A 96 12.84 0.20 -0.71
CA ILE A 96 11.65 -0.31 -0.01
C ILE A 96 11.96 -1.73 0.48
N ARG A 97 11.63 -1.99 1.75
CA ARG A 97 11.88 -3.27 2.44
C ARG A 97 10.63 -4.09 2.69
N GLY A 98 9.53 -3.39 2.94
CA GLY A 98 8.30 -4.02 3.39
C GLY A 98 7.13 -3.08 3.38
N ALA A 99 5.99 -3.64 3.73
CA ALA A 99 4.78 -2.91 4.00
C ALA A 99 4.06 -3.45 5.23
N GLU A 100 3.49 -2.54 5.99
CA GLU A 100 2.53 -2.84 7.06
C GLU A 100 1.14 -2.79 6.43
N VAL A 101 0.36 -3.85 6.63
CA VAL A 101 -0.97 -4.02 6.05
C VAL A 101 -1.96 -4.27 7.17
N GLN A 102 -3.03 -3.47 7.19
CA GLN A 102 -4.17 -3.62 8.10
C GLN A 102 -5.43 -3.78 7.25
N ILE A 103 -6.23 -4.81 7.54
CA ILE A 103 -7.45 -5.11 6.79
C ILE A 103 -8.64 -4.88 7.70
N PHE A 104 -9.60 -4.08 7.24
CA PHE A 104 -10.79 -3.71 7.97
C PHE A 104 -12.06 -4.15 7.25
N THR A 105 -13.13 -4.37 8.02
CA THR A 105 -14.49 -4.39 7.48
C THR A 105 -14.92 -2.98 7.06
N PRO A 106 -16.01 -2.83 6.28
CA PRO A 106 -16.57 -1.52 5.95
C PRO A 106 -17.04 -0.73 7.19
N GLN A 107 -17.25 -1.41 8.33
CA GLN A 107 -17.58 -0.82 9.62
C GLN A 107 -16.34 -0.48 10.47
N GLN A 108 -15.14 -0.47 9.86
CA GLN A 108 -13.85 -0.19 10.52
C GLN A 108 -13.48 -1.18 11.63
N GLN A 109 -13.96 -2.43 11.55
CA GLN A 109 -13.48 -3.48 12.45
C GLN A 109 -12.24 -4.14 11.86
N LEU A 110 -11.14 -4.20 12.62
CA LEU A 110 -9.92 -4.86 12.20
C LEU A 110 -10.15 -6.36 12.04
N ILE A 111 -9.87 -6.88 10.84
CA ILE A 111 -9.92 -8.30 10.48
C ILE A 111 -8.54 -8.94 10.74
N ASN A 112 -7.49 -8.32 10.20
CA ASN A 112 -6.12 -8.82 10.31
C ASN A 112 -5.11 -7.67 10.17
N GLU A 113 -3.91 -7.87 10.71
CA GLU A 113 -2.77 -6.97 10.60
C GLU A 113 -1.50 -7.79 10.47
N TYR A 114 -0.66 -7.44 9.49
CA TYR A 114 0.60 -8.13 9.26
C TYR A 114 1.62 -7.24 8.54
N THR A 115 2.88 -7.67 8.62
CA THR A 115 3.99 -7.08 7.87
C THR A 115 4.43 -8.04 6.77
N VAL A 116 4.53 -7.54 5.55
CA VAL A 116 4.92 -8.31 4.36
C VAL A 116 6.18 -7.71 3.76
N ALA A 117 7.10 -8.58 3.33
CA ALA A 117 8.27 -8.15 2.58
C ALA A 117 7.83 -7.56 1.23
N ALA A 118 8.38 -6.41 0.88
CA ALA A 118 8.11 -5.70 -0.36
C ALA A 118 9.44 -5.25 -0.94
N THR A 119 9.59 -5.32 -2.25
CA THR A 119 10.82 -4.90 -2.92
C THR A 119 10.48 -3.79 -3.90
N GLY A 120 11.29 -2.73 -3.87
CA GLY A 120 11.09 -1.58 -4.72
C GLY A 120 12.15 -0.51 -4.48
N PHE A 121 12.21 0.45 -5.39
CA PHE A 121 13.04 1.65 -5.24
C PHE A 121 12.24 2.87 -5.64
N ALA A 122 12.34 3.94 -4.84
CA ALA A 122 11.84 5.26 -5.20
C ALA A 122 13.03 6.21 -5.34
N ASN A 123 13.28 6.66 -6.57
CA ASN A 123 14.33 7.63 -6.85
C ASN A 123 13.89 9.04 -6.43
N GLN A 124 14.83 9.99 -6.41
CA GLN A 124 14.53 11.42 -6.28
C GLN A 124 14.59 12.07 -7.67
N ALA A 125 13.73 13.04 -7.95
CA ALA A 125 13.83 13.82 -9.17
C ALA A 125 14.96 14.88 -9.05
N PRO A 126 15.65 15.23 -10.15
CA PRO A 126 16.76 16.18 -10.13
C PRO A 126 16.38 17.61 -9.69
N ASN A 127 15.11 17.99 -9.86
CA ASN A 127 14.65 19.38 -9.72
C ASN A 127 13.81 19.63 -8.46
N GLY A 128 13.78 18.68 -7.52
CA GLY A 128 12.92 18.75 -6.33
C GLY A 128 11.48 18.27 -6.56
N ASP A 129 11.14 17.87 -7.79
CA ASP A 129 9.89 17.17 -8.09
C ASP A 129 9.85 15.78 -7.42
N ALA A 130 8.66 15.20 -7.29
CA ALA A 130 8.54 13.81 -6.90
C ALA A 130 9.11 12.91 -8.00
N ALA A 131 9.91 11.93 -7.62
CA ALA A 131 10.18 10.80 -8.49
C ALA A 131 9.43 9.56 -7.97
N TYR A 132 9.06 8.71 -8.91
CA TYR A 132 8.19 7.59 -8.66
C TYR A 132 8.95 6.27 -8.71
N GLY A 133 8.44 5.32 -7.94
CA GLY A 133 8.90 3.95 -7.84
C GLY A 133 7.72 3.02 -7.72
N VAL A 134 7.99 1.72 -7.74
CA VAL A 134 6.97 0.70 -7.52
C VAL A 134 7.38 -0.24 -6.39
N ALA A 135 6.39 -0.73 -5.65
CA ALA A 135 6.54 -1.78 -4.66
C ALA A 135 5.38 -2.78 -4.79
N SER A 136 5.70 -4.06 -5.01
CA SER A 136 4.69 -5.11 -5.00
C SER A 136 4.39 -5.55 -3.57
N VAL A 137 3.11 -5.54 -3.19
CA VAL A 137 2.66 -5.82 -1.82
C VAL A 137 1.44 -6.73 -1.84
N THR A 138 1.45 -7.77 -1.01
CA THR A 138 0.27 -8.61 -0.75
C THR A 138 -0.66 -7.89 0.24
N LEU A 139 -1.73 -7.30 -0.28
CA LEU A 139 -2.72 -6.53 0.48
C LEU A 139 -3.77 -7.41 1.17
N ILE A 140 -4.01 -8.63 0.66
CA ILE A 140 -4.78 -9.67 1.34
C ILE A 140 -3.99 -10.96 1.27
N ASP A 141 -3.63 -11.52 2.42
CA ASP A 141 -2.91 -12.79 2.52
C ASP A 141 -3.83 -14.02 2.33
N GLY A 142 -3.23 -15.18 2.07
CA GLY A 142 -3.98 -16.39 1.74
C GLY A 142 -4.92 -16.87 2.86
N ALA A 143 -4.53 -16.66 4.11
CA ALA A 143 -5.34 -17.03 5.28
C ALA A 143 -6.58 -16.14 5.42
N THR A 144 -6.39 -14.82 5.27
CA THR A 144 -7.52 -13.87 5.28
C THR A 144 -8.41 -14.10 4.07
N GLY A 145 -7.85 -14.26 2.87
CA GLY A 145 -8.63 -14.54 1.66
C GLY A 145 -9.45 -15.81 1.76
N SER A 146 -8.91 -16.89 2.34
CA SER A 146 -9.66 -18.13 2.61
C SER A 146 -10.83 -17.91 3.58
N THR A 147 -10.66 -17.03 4.58
CA THR A 147 -11.72 -16.66 5.51
C THR A 147 -12.82 -15.85 4.82
N LEU A 148 -12.42 -14.91 3.95
CA LEU A 148 -13.34 -14.09 3.15
C LEU A 148 -14.08 -14.94 2.10
N ALA A 149 -13.42 -15.96 1.53
CA ALA A 149 -14.04 -16.90 0.61
C ALA A 149 -15.25 -17.61 1.25
N GLY A 150 -15.14 -17.98 2.53
CA GLY A 150 -16.27 -18.54 3.29
C GLY A 150 -17.44 -17.57 3.46
N GLN A 151 -17.21 -16.25 3.42
CA GLN A 151 -18.26 -15.23 3.53
C GLN A 151 -18.99 -14.97 2.21
N VAL A 152 -18.32 -15.17 1.08
CA VAL A 152 -18.88 -14.95 -0.26
C VAL A 152 -19.32 -16.24 -0.95
N ALA A 153 -19.21 -17.37 -0.27
CA ALA A 153 -19.61 -18.68 -0.80
C ALA A 153 -21.05 -18.67 -1.33
N GLY A 154 -21.22 -19.19 -2.54
CA GLY A 154 -22.50 -19.20 -3.25
C GLY A 154 -22.71 -17.97 -4.15
N GLY A 155 -21.63 -17.33 -4.61
CA GLY A 155 -21.71 -16.19 -5.54
C GLY A 155 -22.03 -14.85 -4.86
N GLY A 156 -21.74 -14.72 -3.57
CA GLY A 156 -21.89 -13.48 -2.82
C GLY A 156 -20.79 -12.46 -3.12
N THR A 157 -20.94 -11.26 -2.55
CA THR A 157 -19.90 -10.24 -2.54
C THR A 157 -19.77 -9.62 -1.15
N THR A 158 -18.55 -9.27 -0.76
CA THR A 158 -18.26 -8.55 0.48
C THR A 158 -17.18 -7.50 0.23
N GLY A 159 -17.25 -6.35 0.91
CA GLY A 159 -16.23 -5.32 0.80
C GLY A 159 -15.27 -5.39 1.98
N VAL A 160 -13.98 -5.15 1.74
CA VAL A 160 -12.98 -4.89 2.77
C VAL A 160 -12.23 -3.60 2.46
N VAL A 161 -11.64 -2.99 3.49
CA VAL A 161 -10.82 -1.79 3.35
C VAL A 161 -9.41 -2.15 3.81
N VAL A 162 -8.44 -2.05 2.91
CA VAL A 162 -7.04 -2.28 3.24
C VAL A 162 -6.37 -0.95 3.48
N GLU A 163 -5.64 -0.85 4.59
CA GLU A 163 -4.75 0.25 4.89
C GLU A 163 -3.31 -0.24 4.81
N VAL A 164 -2.49 0.42 3.99
CA VAL A 164 -1.10 0.02 3.75
C VAL A 164 -0.13 1.17 3.95
N ARG A 165 1.00 0.90 4.60
CA ARG A 165 2.17 1.78 4.69
C ARG A 165 3.38 1.05 4.14
N VAL A 166 4.18 1.70 3.31
CA VAL A 166 5.48 1.15 2.89
C VAL A 166 6.59 1.72 3.76
N PHE A 167 7.59 0.89 4.06
CA PHE A 167 8.77 1.32 4.79
C PHE A 167 10.04 0.80 4.13
N GLY A 168 11.15 1.49 4.42
CA GLY A 168 12.44 1.15 3.88
C GLY A 168 13.55 2.04 4.42
N ASP A 169 14.68 2.01 3.74
CA ASP A 169 15.87 2.75 4.14
C ASP A 169 16.30 3.70 3.04
N THR A 170 16.79 4.88 3.40
CA THR A 170 17.66 5.64 2.49
C THR A 170 18.96 4.88 2.29
N LEU A 171 19.67 5.18 1.21
CA LEU A 171 21.05 4.65 1.04
C LEU A 171 22.02 5.14 2.13
N GLY A 172 21.66 6.18 2.88
CA GLY A 172 22.38 6.64 4.08
C GLY A 172 22.11 5.79 5.33
N GLY A 173 21.18 4.83 5.27
CA GLY A 173 20.82 3.95 6.39
C GLY A 173 19.77 4.53 7.33
N SER A 174 19.09 5.60 6.94
CA SER A 174 17.98 6.17 7.73
C SER A 174 16.68 5.50 7.34
N GLU A 175 15.93 5.03 8.33
CA GLU A 175 14.61 4.46 8.14
C GLU A 175 13.60 5.53 7.72
N ILE A 176 12.74 5.20 6.75
CA ILE A 176 11.65 6.04 6.27
C ILE A 176 10.39 5.19 6.14
N THR A 177 9.27 5.76 6.56
CA THR A 177 7.93 5.16 6.43
C THR A 177 7.01 6.13 5.70
N SER A 178 6.13 5.61 4.86
CA SER A 178 5.15 6.42 4.15
C SER A 178 3.95 6.79 5.02
N ALA A 179 3.19 7.78 4.55
CA ALA A 179 1.79 7.92 4.93
C ALA A 179 0.98 6.66 4.53
N LYS A 180 -0.15 6.49 5.20
CA LYS A 180 -1.08 5.37 4.97
C LYS A 180 -1.91 5.61 3.70
N LEU A 181 -1.99 4.60 2.83
CA LEU A 181 -2.97 4.52 1.76
C LEU A 181 -4.15 3.66 2.22
N THR A 182 -5.37 4.18 2.07
CA THR A 182 -6.61 3.42 2.26
C THR A 182 -7.14 2.99 0.89
N TYR A 183 -7.35 1.69 0.71
CA TYR A 183 -7.71 1.08 -0.57
C TYR A 183 -8.85 0.07 -0.39
N PRO A 184 -10.06 0.35 -0.92
CA PRO A 184 -11.19 -0.58 -0.82
C PRO A 184 -11.01 -1.75 -1.80
N ILE A 185 -11.30 -2.98 -1.36
CA ILE A 185 -11.29 -4.17 -2.20
C ILE A 185 -12.65 -4.87 -2.08
N THR A 186 -13.27 -5.17 -3.22
CA THR A 186 -14.48 -5.99 -3.29
C THR A 186 -14.07 -7.44 -3.48
N VAL A 187 -14.44 -8.30 -2.55
CA VAL A 187 -14.24 -9.74 -2.65
C VAL A 187 -15.51 -10.39 -3.18
N CYS A 188 -15.39 -11.27 -4.16
CA CYS A 188 -16.49 -11.95 -4.81
C CYS A 188 -16.12 -13.40 -5.14
N GLU A 189 -17.12 -14.23 -5.47
CA GLU A 189 -16.88 -15.56 -6.06
C GLU A 189 -17.42 -15.58 -7.50
N GLY A 190 -16.53 -15.75 -8.48
CA GLY A 190 -16.84 -15.89 -9.90
C GLY A 190 -17.19 -14.58 -10.63
N CYS A 191 -17.00 -13.40 -10.03
CA CYS A 191 -17.38 -12.14 -10.65
C CYS A 191 -16.41 -11.63 -11.73
N LEU A 192 -15.17 -12.13 -11.75
CA LEU A 192 -14.20 -11.79 -12.80
C LEU A 192 -14.27 -12.76 -13.97
N PHE A 193 -15.05 -13.83 -13.89
CA PHE A 193 -15.19 -14.79 -14.97
C PHE A 193 -16.10 -14.25 -16.09
N THR A 194 -15.61 -14.24 -17.33
CA THR A 194 -16.39 -13.80 -18.50
C THR A 194 -16.19 -14.75 -19.68
N CYS A 195 -17.27 -14.98 -20.44
CA CYS A 195 -17.26 -15.72 -21.71
C CYS A 195 -17.87 -14.87 -22.82
N PRO A 196 -17.17 -13.82 -23.30
CA PRO A 196 -17.63 -13.11 -24.47
C PRO A 196 -17.58 -14.03 -25.71
N PRO A 197 -18.44 -13.81 -26.72
CA PRO A 197 -18.38 -14.58 -27.96
C PRO A 197 -17.06 -14.30 -28.70
N GLU A 198 -16.25 -15.37 -28.85
CA GLU A 198 -15.07 -15.52 -29.72
C GLU A 198 -14.28 -14.25 -30.04
N ASP A 199 -13.66 -13.62 -29.03
CA ASP A 199 -12.47 -12.79 -29.26
C ASP A 199 -11.21 -13.60 -28.90
N PRO A 200 -10.49 -14.14 -29.90
CA PRO A 200 -9.29 -14.94 -29.66
C PRO A 200 -8.10 -14.13 -29.12
N ASN A 201 -8.22 -12.80 -28.98
CA ASN A 201 -7.12 -11.92 -28.60
C ASN A 201 -7.31 -11.27 -27.22
N LEU A 202 -8.13 -11.84 -26.34
CA LEU A 202 -8.21 -11.30 -24.97
C LEU A 202 -6.85 -11.47 -24.27
N PRO A 203 -6.28 -10.37 -23.74
CA PRO A 203 -4.99 -10.44 -23.06
C PRO A 203 -5.12 -11.27 -21.78
N ILE A 204 -4.12 -12.10 -21.53
CA ILE A 204 -4.03 -12.86 -20.28
C ILE A 204 -3.88 -11.85 -19.13
N PRO A 205 -4.73 -11.92 -18.09
CA PRO A 205 -4.62 -11.00 -16.96
C PRO A 205 -3.27 -11.18 -16.25
N CYS A 206 -2.68 -10.06 -15.86
CA CYS A 206 -1.38 -10.00 -15.18
C CYS A 206 -1.44 -10.54 -13.75
N SER A 207 -2.62 -10.51 -13.16
CA SER A 207 -2.88 -11.08 -11.84
C SER A 207 -4.24 -11.74 -11.86
N ILE A 208 -4.22 -13.05 -12.08
CA ILE A 208 -5.43 -13.86 -12.16
C ILE A 208 -6.21 -13.76 -10.85
N GLY A 209 -7.52 -13.48 -10.98
CA GLY A 209 -8.40 -13.28 -9.84
C GLY A 209 -8.29 -11.91 -9.18
N ASN A 210 -7.46 -11.00 -9.69
CA ASN A 210 -7.34 -9.62 -9.19
C ASN A 210 -7.64 -8.62 -10.32
N ASP A 211 -8.68 -7.80 -10.15
CA ASP A 211 -9.10 -6.65 -10.96
C ASP A 211 -9.49 -6.89 -12.42
N GLN A 212 -8.78 -7.78 -13.11
CA GLN A 212 -8.94 -8.05 -14.54
C GLN A 212 -9.85 -9.25 -14.77
N PRO A 213 -10.75 -9.19 -15.77
CA PRO A 213 -11.59 -10.32 -16.11
C PRO A 213 -10.75 -11.50 -16.62
N VAL A 214 -11.18 -12.71 -16.29
CA VAL A 214 -10.63 -13.97 -16.77
C VAL A 214 -11.55 -14.50 -17.87
N ASP A 215 -11.00 -14.67 -19.07
CA ASP A 215 -11.70 -15.27 -20.20
C ASP A 215 -11.76 -16.80 -20.05
N CYS A 216 -12.94 -17.38 -20.30
CA CYS A 216 -13.09 -18.82 -20.35
C CYS A 216 -12.35 -19.50 -21.51
N GLY A 217 -11.99 -18.78 -22.57
CA GLY A 217 -11.05 -19.26 -23.58
C GLY A 217 -9.67 -19.59 -22.99
N ALA A 218 -9.22 -18.82 -22.00
CA ALA A 218 -7.96 -19.09 -21.29
C ALA A 218 -8.03 -20.39 -20.48
N CYS A 219 -9.22 -20.77 -20.01
CA CYS A 219 -9.47 -22.02 -19.29
C CYS A 219 -9.37 -23.28 -20.16
N ALA A 220 -9.52 -23.15 -21.48
CA ALA A 220 -9.45 -24.28 -22.41
C ALA A 220 -8.02 -24.56 -22.90
N ASN A 221 -7.03 -23.76 -22.48
CA ASN A 221 -5.66 -23.90 -22.94
C ASN A 221 -5.01 -25.16 -22.30
N PRO A 222 -4.53 -26.14 -23.09
CA PRO A 222 -4.03 -27.43 -22.59
C PRO A 222 -2.74 -27.35 -21.76
N LEU A 223 -2.16 -26.16 -21.57
CA LEU A 223 -0.96 -25.96 -20.77
C LEU A 223 -1.22 -26.00 -19.26
N ASP A 224 -2.45 -25.80 -18.78
CA ASP A 224 -2.82 -26.05 -17.39
C ASP A 224 -4.33 -26.43 -17.24
N PRO A 225 -4.67 -27.73 -17.33
CA PRO A 225 -6.05 -28.19 -17.23
C PRO A 225 -6.70 -28.00 -15.85
N ASN A 226 -5.92 -27.68 -14.80
CA ASN A 226 -6.46 -27.46 -13.46
C ASN A 226 -6.82 -26.00 -13.20
N PHE A 227 -6.50 -25.10 -14.15
CA PHE A 227 -6.55 -23.66 -13.95
C PHE A 227 -7.97 -23.13 -13.67
N CYS A 228 -9.00 -23.76 -14.24
CA CYS A 228 -10.38 -23.28 -14.11
C CYS A 228 -11.37 -24.28 -13.53
N ASP A 229 -10.95 -25.46 -13.07
CA ASP A 229 -11.91 -26.47 -12.57
C ASP A 229 -12.78 -25.95 -11.41
N ALA A 230 -12.23 -25.08 -10.54
CA ALA A 230 -12.99 -24.43 -9.48
C ALA A 230 -13.92 -23.31 -10.00
N ALA A 231 -13.43 -22.47 -10.92
CA ALA A 231 -14.20 -21.36 -11.48
C ALA A 231 -15.34 -21.83 -12.40
N LEU A 232 -15.10 -22.88 -13.20
CA LEU A 232 -16.14 -23.53 -14.01
C LEU A 232 -17.21 -24.14 -13.12
N ALA A 233 -16.82 -24.79 -12.01
CA ALA A 233 -17.76 -25.34 -11.05
C ALA A 233 -18.60 -24.26 -10.35
N ALA A 234 -18.03 -23.07 -10.08
CA ALA A 234 -18.76 -21.93 -9.52
C ALA A 234 -19.74 -21.32 -10.55
N SER A 235 -19.29 -21.11 -11.79
CA SER A 235 -20.14 -20.61 -12.89
C SER A 235 -21.31 -21.55 -13.19
N MET A 236 -21.10 -22.86 -13.17
CA MET A 236 -22.16 -23.86 -13.39
C MET A 236 -23.19 -23.95 -12.24
N ARG A 237 -22.90 -23.42 -11.04
CA ARG A 237 -23.86 -23.38 -9.92
C ARG A 237 -24.78 -22.16 -9.94
N GLY A 238 -24.50 -21.18 -10.80
CA GLY A 238 -25.23 -19.91 -10.90
C GLY A 238 -26.31 -19.84 -11.99
N ASN A 239 -26.65 -20.95 -12.65
CA ASN A 239 -27.75 -21.05 -13.63
C ASN A 239 -28.91 -21.90 -13.11
#